data_AF-A0A847LC91-F1
#
_entry.id   AF-A0A847LC91-F1
#
_cell.length_a   1.000
_cell.length_b   1.000
_cell.length_c   1.000
_cell.angle_alpha   90.00
_cell.angle_beta   90.00
_cell.angle_gamma   90.00
#
_symmetry.space_group_name_H-M   'P 1'
#
loop_
_entity.id
_entity.type
_entity.pdbx_description
1 polymer ?
#
loop_
_entity_poly.entity_id
_entity_poly.type
_entity_poly.pdbx_seq_one_letter_code
_entity_poly.pdbx_strand_id
1 'polypeptide(L)'
;MKEETQGNPADPASLTANQPADPLPAADPSPAPDPAVPSANSETITTADPINDWASAERARREGRFEAALTFFSRPFRPEMKAASGWRVLFCLRRLGRLAEARERGEKLAVECPEVPMIKSELAWLEYVQEIKPARAAKDWARMQAAAWRMGSRGAGPEATRAALFAGLEAAKAQKDWEGVIRFCQLVRPADLDGNPRLINGRKIPSERESWYYALLKALLAAHRFAECRTWAAQAAQEFPRRLDFARWRALAAIEAGDPATGRAELEALTTQPRCPWYVEADLARLLHEENETDAAWDRAIRAMRSQGETKAKVNLIGLLAVLAEQRQNAEAARDHLVLAVVIRQREDWGLPAALTALIHRYPLPDPLPAFPAALQACRRWWGEAPGAAAPAAATNPAGPETVLAQDCQGTLILRDPTAPFGFIRSPSFEGNVFVLTRDLPADCRQHGAILIFTAVRSFDRKKNREGVRATRIRPVGAAPATQIG
;
A
#
# COMPACT_ATOMS: atom_id res chain seq x y z
N MET A 1 55.84 -1.74 -6.13
CA MET A 1 55.36 -2.72 -5.13
C MET A 1 54.68 -1.92 -4.02
N LYS A 2 53.34 -1.86 -3.84
CA LYS A 2 52.24 -2.71 -4.35
C LYS A 2 52.44 -4.20 -4.00
N GLU A 3 51.56 -4.95 -3.34
CA GLU A 3 50.26 -4.71 -2.65
C GLU A 3 50.27 -5.63 -1.39
N GLU A 4 49.35 -5.62 -0.41
CA GLU A 4 47.99 -5.06 -0.25
C GLU A 4 47.65 -4.83 1.24
N THR A 5 46.49 -4.24 1.56
CA THR A 5 45.78 -4.42 2.84
C THR A 5 44.31 -4.76 2.56
N GLN A 6 43.88 -5.96 2.95
CA GLN A 6 42.52 -6.46 2.68
C GLN A 6 41.47 -5.68 3.50
N GLY A 7 40.60 -4.96 2.79
CA GLY A 7 39.37 -4.41 3.35
C GLY A 7 38.31 -5.51 3.53
N ASN A 8 37.73 -5.60 4.72
CA ASN A 8 36.65 -6.54 5.03
C ASN A 8 35.36 -6.10 4.30
N PRO A 9 34.70 -6.95 3.49
CA PRO A 9 33.51 -6.54 2.74
C PRO A 9 32.32 -6.28 3.68
N ALA A 10 31.69 -5.12 3.51
CA ALA A 10 30.46 -4.78 4.23
C ALA A 10 29.28 -5.64 3.76
N ASP A 11 28.45 -6.08 4.71
CA ASP A 11 27.30 -6.96 4.48
C ASP A 11 26.15 -6.20 3.76
N PRO A 12 25.79 -6.56 2.51
CA PRO A 12 24.88 -5.77 1.66
C PRO A 12 23.41 -5.78 2.13
N ALA A 13 23.06 -6.50 3.20
CA ALA A 13 21.69 -6.63 3.69
C ALA A 13 21.10 -5.35 4.34
N SER A 14 21.90 -4.30 4.60
CA SER A 14 21.52 -3.23 5.54
C SER A 14 20.76 -2.02 4.95
N LEU A 15 20.75 -1.84 3.62
CA LEU A 15 20.38 -0.55 2.98
C LEU A 15 18.89 -0.38 2.62
N THR A 16 18.07 -1.43 2.73
CA THR A 16 16.65 -1.38 2.29
C THR A 16 15.64 -0.97 3.38
N ALA A 17 16.06 -0.83 4.64
CA ALA A 17 15.16 -0.85 5.79
C ALA A 17 14.36 0.46 6.09
N ASN A 18 14.69 1.60 5.46
CA ASN A 18 14.02 2.89 5.70
C ASN A 18 12.86 3.21 4.74
N GLN A 19 12.33 2.21 4.01
CA GLN A 19 11.12 2.42 3.19
C GLN A 19 9.88 2.49 4.10
N PRO A 20 8.97 3.47 3.92
CA PRO A 20 7.63 3.36 4.50
C PRO A 20 6.96 2.08 3.99
N ALA A 21 6.12 1.46 4.81
CA ALA A 21 5.42 0.23 4.45
C ALA A 21 4.70 0.37 3.11
N ASP A 22 4.76 -0.67 2.26
CA ASP A 22 4.34 -0.60 0.86
C ASP A 22 2.92 0.02 0.74
N PRO A 23 2.70 1.04 -0.12
CA PRO A 23 1.40 1.69 -0.30
C PRO A 23 0.38 0.80 -1.05
N LEU A 24 0.69 -0.49 -1.21
CA LEU A 24 -0.10 -1.50 -1.89
C LEU A 24 -0.81 -2.39 -0.86
N PRO A 25 -2.08 -2.12 -0.51
CA PRO A 25 -2.96 -3.26 -0.30
C PRO A 25 -2.93 -4.11 -1.58
N ALA A 26 -3.01 -5.44 -1.44
CA ALA A 26 -3.26 -6.32 -2.58
C ALA A 26 -4.65 -6.00 -3.15
N ALA A 27 -4.70 -5.02 -4.05
CA ALA A 27 -5.83 -4.81 -4.91
C ALA A 27 -5.86 -5.98 -5.88
N ASP A 28 -6.97 -6.72 -5.91
CA ASP A 28 -7.25 -7.60 -7.03
C ASP A 28 -7.03 -6.79 -8.32
N PRO A 29 -6.33 -7.35 -9.33
CA PRO A 29 -6.58 -6.94 -10.69
C PRO A 29 -8.00 -7.43 -11.01
N SER A 30 -9.00 -6.68 -10.53
CA SER A 30 -10.34 -6.76 -11.10
C SER A 30 -10.14 -6.60 -12.61
N PRO A 31 -10.57 -7.57 -13.42
CA PRO A 31 -10.65 -7.33 -14.84
C PRO A 31 -11.49 -6.06 -15.06
N ALA A 32 -11.28 -5.38 -16.19
CA ALA A 32 -12.16 -4.29 -16.61
C ALA A 32 -13.62 -4.74 -16.42
N PRO A 33 -14.52 -3.85 -15.93
CA PRO A 33 -15.85 -4.25 -15.50
C PRO A 33 -16.50 -5.13 -16.57
N ASP A 34 -16.91 -6.36 -16.20
CA ASP A 34 -17.68 -7.22 -17.09
C ASP A 34 -18.82 -6.35 -17.66
N PRO A 35 -19.00 -6.27 -18.99
CA PRO A 35 -20.11 -5.52 -19.57
C PRO A 35 -21.40 -6.07 -18.97
N ALA A 36 -22.13 -5.20 -18.27
CA ALA A 36 -22.95 -5.54 -17.12
C ALA A 36 -23.71 -6.87 -17.27
N VAL A 37 -23.32 -7.87 -16.47
CA VAL A 37 -24.14 -9.07 -16.24
C VAL A 37 -25.37 -8.62 -15.44
N PRO A 38 -26.60 -8.73 -15.96
CA PRO A 38 -27.79 -8.39 -15.19
C PRO A 38 -27.89 -9.32 -13.98
N SER A 39 -28.13 -8.75 -12.80
CA SER A 39 -28.34 -9.54 -11.59
C SER A 39 -29.60 -10.40 -11.75
N ALA A 40 -29.57 -11.62 -11.21
CA ALA A 40 -30.63 -12.60 -11.41
C ALA A 40 -31.94 -12.19 -10.70
N ASN A 41 -32.87 -11.61 -11.45
CA ASN A 41 -34.28 -11.65 -11.08
C ASN A 41 -34.84 -13.02 -11.48
N SER A 42 -35.37 -13.73 -10.50
CA SER A 42 -36.01 -15.04 -10.67
C SER A 42 -37.40 -14.88 -11.28
N GLU A 43 -37.49 -14.77 -12.60
CA GLU A 43 -38.76 -14.82 -13.32
C GLU A 43 -38.80 -16.01 -14.29
N THR A 44 -39.80 -16.87 -14.05
CA THR A 44 -40.44 -17.84 -14.96
C THR A 44 -39.67 -18.32 -16.19
N ILE A 45 -39.32 -19.62 -16.16
CA ILE A 45 -38.94 -20.42 -17.33
C ILE A 45 -39.96 -20.21 -18.45
N THR A 46 -39.55 -19.49 -19.49
CA THR A 46 -40.36 -19.25 -20.69
C THR A 46 -39.51 -19.65 -21.89
N THR A 47 -39.91 -20.74 -22.55
CA THR A 47 -39.42 -21.29 -23.83
C THR A 47 -38.16 -20.64 -24.41
N ALA A 48 -37.00 -21.28 -24.23
CA ALA A 48 -35.75 -20.81 -24.83
C ALA A 48 -35.82 -20.87 -26.37
N ASP A 49 -35.64 -19.71 -27.02
CA ASP A 49 -35.52 -19.61 -28.48
C ASP A 49 -34.50 -20.62 -29.02
N PRO A 50 -34.84 -21.40 -30.06
CA PRO A 50 -33.93 -22.41 -30.60
C PRO A 50 -32.71 -21.76 -31.25
N ILE A 51 -31.52 -22.10 -30.75
CA ILE A 51 -30.24 -21.60 -31.26
C ILE A 51 -29.92 -22.30 -32.59
N ASN A 52 -30.43 -21.70 -33.67
CA ASN A 52 -30.34 -22.21 -35.03
C ASN A 52 -29.35 -21.44 -35.91
N ASP A 53 -28.95 -20.24 -35.49
CA ASP A 53 -28.05 -19.36 -36.24
C ASP A 53 -26.91 -18.77 -35.39
N TRP A 54 -26.01 -18.06 -36.05
CA TRP A 54 -24.84 -17.45 -35.40
C TRP A 54 -25.22 -16.30 -34.45
N ALA A 55 -26.28 -15.55 -34.76
CA ALA A 55 -26.69 -14.38 -34.01
C ALA A 55 -27.34 -14.77 -32.67
N SER A 56 -28.22 -15.77 -32.68
CA SER A 56 -28.83 -16.40 -31.50
C SER A 56 -27.78 -17.07 -30.61
N ALA A 57 -26.77 -17.73 -31.19
CA ALA A 57 -25.67 -18.34 -30.44
C ALA A 57 -24.76 -17.30 -29.76
N GLU A 58 -24.43 -16.21 -30.47
CA GLU A 58 -23.66 -15.10 -29.91
C GLU A 58 -24.45 -14.33 -28.84
N ARG A 59 -25.78 -14.19 -29.01
CA ARG A 59 -26.68 -13.63 -27.99
C ARG A 59 -26.70 -14.50 -26.73
N ALA A 60 -26.93 -15.80 -26.88
CA ALA A 60 -26.89 -16.77 -25.79
C ALA A 60 -25.54 -16.74 -25.02
N ARG A 61 -24.41 -16.61 -25.73
CA ARG A 61 -23.09 -16.46 -25.13
C ARG A 61 -22.95 -15.19 -24.29
N ARG A 62 -23.58 -14.08 -24.69
CA ARG A 62 -23.57 -12.80 -23.95
C ARG A 62 -24.52 -12.81 -22.75
N GLU A 63 -25.65 -13.51 -22.88
CA GLU A 63 -26.66 -13.71 -21.83
C GLU A 63 -26.26 -14.76 -20.77
N GLY A 64 -25.08 -15.39 -20.88
CA GLY A 64 -24.62 -16.41 -19.94
C GLY A 64 -25.16 -17.83 -20.19
N ARG A 65 -25.91 -18.06 -21.27
CA ARG A 65 -26.45 -19.38 -21.66
C ARG A 65 -25.37 -20.22 -22.36
N PHE A 66 -24.28 -20.48 -21.65
CA PHE A 66 -23.03 -21.00 -22.23
C PHE A 66 -23.14 -22.43 -22.77
N GLU A 67 -23.91 -23.36 -22.16
CA GLU A 67 -24.11 -24.72 -22.69
C GLU A 67 -24.80 -24.70 -24.06
N ALA A 68 -25.83 -23.88 -24.20
CA ALA A 68 -26.60 -23.77 -25.43
C ALA A 68 -25.74 -23.14 -26.54
N ALA A 69 -24.97 -22.08 -26.22
CA ALA A 69 -24.00 -21.49 -27.11
C ALA A 69 -22.86 -22.47 -27.51
N LEU A 70 -22.30 -23.20 -26.53
CA LEU A 70 -21.25 -24.21 -26.73
C LEU A 70 -21.71 -25.34 -27.67
N THR A 71 -22.97 -25.79 -27.51
CA THR A 71 -23.59 -26.81 -28.37
C THR A 71 -23.65 -26.34 -29.82
N PHE A 72 -24.00 -25.07 -30.07
CA PHE A 72 -23.99 -24.50 -31.41
C PHE A 72 -22.57 -24.34 -31.96
N PHE A 73 -21.65 -23.71 -31.21
CA PHE A 73 -20.29 -23.43 -31.68
C PHE A 73 -19.40 -24.70 -31.82
N SER A 74 -19.76 -25.80 -31.16
CA SER A 74 -19.06 -27.10 -31.32
C SER A 74 -19.48 -27.90 -32.57
N ARG A 75 -20.47 -27.42 -33.35
CA ARG A 75 -20.87 -28.07 -34.61
C ARG A 75 -19.69 -28.05 -35.62
N PRO A 76 -19.60 -29.02 -36.54
CA PRO A 76 -18.61 -28.97 -37.62
C PRO A 76 -18.93 -27.80 -38.55
N PHE A 77 -18.12 -26.75 -38.50
CA PHE A 77 -18.15 -25.65 -39.46
C PHE A 77 -17.06 -25.82 -40.52
N ARG A 78 -17.22 -25.11 -41.65
CA ARG A 78 -16.21 -25.05 -42.71
C ARG A 78 -14.89 -24.45 -42.20
N PRO A 79 -13.73 -24.76 -42.82
CA PRO A 79 -12.41 -24.33 -42.35
C PRO A 79 -12.30 -22.83 -42.06
N GLU A 80 -12.88 -21.97 -42.91
CA GLU A 80 -12.89 -20.52 -42.77
C GLU A 80 -13.59 -20.02 -41.49
N MET A 81 -14.53 -20.81 -40.95
CA MET A 81 -15.26 -20.50 -39.71
C MET A 81 -14.62 -21.10 -38.46
N LYS A 82 -13.65 -22.01 -38.60
CA LYS A 82 -13.03 -22.79 -37.52
C LYS A 82 -12.41 -21.91 -36.44
N ALA A 83 -11.71 -20.85 -36.84
CA ALA A 83 -11.17 -19.86 -35.90
C ALA A 83 -12.27 -19.13 -35.12
N ALA A 84 -13.34 -18.73 -35.82
CA ALA A 84 -14.42 -17.92 -35.27
C ALA A 84 -15.32 -18.71 -34.30
N SER A 85 -15.58 -19.99 -34.56
CA SER A 85 -16.29 -20.88 -33.63
C SER A 85 -15.35 -21.38 -32.52
N GLY A 86 -14.10 -21.68 -32.86
CA GLY A 86 -13.09 -22.22 -31.95
C GLY A 86 -12.89 -21.37 -30.69
N TRP A 87 -12.58 -20.08 -30.81
CA TRP A 87 -12.39 -19.25 -29.60
C TRP A 87 -13.68 -19.11 -28.77
N ARG A 88 -14.86 -19.16 -29.40
CA ARG A 88 -16.15 -19.12 -28.69
C ARG A 88 -16.42 -20.41 -27.91
N VAL A 89 -16.02 -21.56 -28.45
CA VAL A 89 -16.00 -22.85 -27.73
C VAL A 89 -15.10 -22.73 -26.49
N LEU A 90 -13.87 -22.19 -26.63
CA LEU A 90 -12.95 -22.01 -25.50
C LEU A 90 -13.54 -21.08 -24.42
N PHE A 91 -14.11 -19.94 -24.82
CA PHE A 91 -14.79 -19.01 -23.92
C PHE A 91 -15.92 -19.68 -23.14
N CYS A 92 -16.78 -20.44 -23.81
CA CYS A 92 -17.90 -21.13 -23.15
C CYS A 92 -17.39 -22.22 -22.19
N LEU A 93 -16.46 -23.08 -22.62
CA LEU A 93 -15.88 -24.13 -21.77
C LEU A 93 -15.20 -23.53 -20.52
N ARG A 94 -14.48 -22.41 -20.66
CA ARG A 94 -13.83 -21.70 -19.56
C ARG A 94 -14.87 -21.11 -18.58
N ARG A 95 -15.92 -20.46 -19.08
CA ARG A 95 -17.00 -19.92 -18.22
C ARG A 95 -17.82 -21.02 -17.53
N LEU A 96 -17.86 -22.23 -18.10
CA LEU A 96 -18.49 -23.43 -17.51
C LEU A 96 -17.58 -24.24 -16.58
N GLY A 97 -16.34 -23.83 -16.34
CA GLY A 97 -15.40 -24.61 -15.52
C GLY A 97 -14.96 -25.94 -16.14
N ARG A 98 -15.24 -26.18 -17.43
CA ARG A 98 -14.79 -27.36 -18.20
C ARG A 98 -13.34 -27.19 -18.66
N LEU A 99 -12.46 -26.89 -17.70
CA LEU A 99 -11.13 -26.32 -17.97
C LEU A 99 -10.17 -27.31 -18.66
N ALA A 100 -10.27 -28.62 -18.36
CA ALA A 100 -9.43 -29.63 -19.00
C ALA A 100 -9.73 -29.77 -20.51
N GLU A 101 -11.02 -29.82 -20.85
CA GLU A 101 -11.50 -29.86 -22.24
C GLU A 101 -11.20 -28.54 -22.98
N ALA A 102 -11.31 -27.40 -22.29
CA ALA A 102 -10.89 -26.10 -22.84
C ALA A 102 -9.40 -26.10 -23.21
N ARG A 103 -8.54 -26.73 -22.39
CA ARG A 103 -7.11 -26.83 -22.66
C ARG A 103 -6.82 -27.69 -23.88
N GLU A 104 -7.34 -28.93 -23.89
CA GLU A 104 -7.11 -29.88 -24.98
C GLU A 104 -7.58 -29.33 -26.34
N ARG A 105 -8.79 -28.75 -26.40
CA ARG A 105 -9.30 -28.12 -27.63
C ARG A 105 -8.52 -26.85 -27.99
N GLY A 106 -8.11 -26.08 -26.99
CA GLY A 106 -7.41 -24.81 -27.19
C GLY A 106 -5.99 -24.99 -27.71
N GLU A 107 -5.25 -25.98 -27.21
CA GLU A 107 -3.90 -26.31 -27.67
C GLU A 107 -3.92 -26.80 -29.12
N LYS A 108 -4.89 -27.65 -29.50
CA LYS A 108 -5.14 -28.05 -30.90
C LYS A 108 -5.44 -26.82 -31.78
N LEU A 109 -6.38 -25.97 -31.36
CA LEU A 109 -6.73 -24.74 -32.08
C LEU A 109 -5.58 -23.75 -32.20
N ALA A 110 -4.64 -23.69 -31.26
CA ALA A 110 -3.47 -22.82 -31.33
C ALA A 110 -2.45 -23.28 -32.37
N VAL A 111 -2.33 -24.59 -32.62
CA VAL A 111 -1.49 -25.13 -33.71
C VAL A 111 -2.14 -24.88 -35.07
N GLU A 112 -3.47 -25.04 -35.15
CA GLU A 112 -4.22 -24.93 -36.41
C GLU A 112 -4.54 -23.48 -36.82
N CYS A 113 -4.58 -22.56 -35.87
CA CYS A 113 -4.94 -21.15 -36.06
C CYS A 113 -4.02 -20.21 -35.25
N PRO A 114 -2.69 -20.27 -35.44
CA PRO A 114 -1.71 -19.62 -34.56
C PRO A 114 -1.84 -18.10 -34.53
N GLU A 115 -2.29 -17.46 -35.61
CA GLU A 115 -2.36 -15.99 -35.70
C GLU A 115 -3.66 -15.37 -35.17
N VAL A 116 -4.60 -16.16 -34.64
CA VAL A 116 -5.89 -15.66 -34.16
C VAL A 116 -5.78 -15.11 -32.73
N PRO A 117 -5.87 -13.78 -32.50
CA PRO A 117 -5.60 -13.20 -31.18
C PRO A 117 -6.60 -13.66 -30.11
N MET A 118 -7.86 -13.92 -30.50
CA MET A 118 -8.89 -14.42 -29.60
C MET A 118 -8.57 -15.82 -29.02
N ILE A 119 -7.91 -16.69 -29.81
CA ILE A 119 -7.51 -18.03 -29.33
C ILE A 119 -6.34 -17.89 -28.33
N LYS A 120 -5.35 -17.04 -28.65
CA LYS A 120 -4.27 -16.66 -27.71
C LYS A 120 -4.84 -16.07 -26.41
N SER A 121 -5.86 -15.22 -26.50
CA SER A 121 -6.52 -14.59 -25.34
C SER A 121 -7.27 -15.59 -24.46
N GLU A 122 -8.11 -16.45 -25.03
CA GLU A 122 -8.83 -17.46 -24.23
C GLU A 122 -7.90 -18.48 -23.57
N LEU A 123 -6.80 -18.87 -24.21
CA LEU A 123 -5.76 -19.71 -23.61
C LEU A 123 -5.03 -19.01 -22.45
N ALA A 124 -4.77 -17.71 -22.54
CA ALA A 124 -4.20 -16.95 -21.44
C ALA A 124 -5.17 -16.82 -20.25
N TRP A 125 -6.46 -16.57 -20.51
CA TRP A 125 -7.47 -16.56 -19.45
C TRP A 125 -7.73 -17.94 -18.85
N LEU A 126 -7.55 -19.01 -19.62
CA LEU A 126 -7.60 -20.39 -19.11
C LEU A 126 -6.43 -20.66 -18.15
N GLU A 127 -5.21 -20.25 -18.52
CA GLU A 127 -4.03 -20.29 -17.65
C GLU A 127 -4.25 -19.52 -16.34
N TYR A 128 -4.88 -18.33 -16.43
CA TYR A 128 -5.21 -17.53 -15.24
C TYR A 128 -6.16 -18.24 -14.27
N VAL A 129 -7.18 -18.95 -14.79
CA VAL A 129 -8.18 -19.63 -13.97
C VAL A 129 -7.68 -20.98 -13.44
N GLN A 130 -6.91 -21.75 -14.24
CA GLN A 130 -6.38 -23.05 -13.83
C GLN A 130 -5.17 -22.95 -12.88
N GLU A 131 -4.27 -22.01 -13.14
CA GLU A 131 -2.96 -21.99 -12.50
C GLU A 131 -2.79 -20.80 -11.57
N ILE A 132 -3.00 -19.56 -12.06
CA ILE A 132 -2.70 -18.34 -11.31
C ILE A 132 -3.65 -18.18 -10.10
N LYS A 133 -4.96 -18.33 -10.30
CA LYS A 133 -5.94 -18.22 -9.21
C LYS A 133 -5.71 -19.26 -8.08
N PRO A 134 -5.59 -20.58 -8.36
CA PRO A 134 -5.33 -21.56 -7.31
C PRO A 134 -3.95 -21.39 -6.65
N ALA A 135 -2.91 -21.06 -7.41
CA ALA A 135 -1.58 -20.82 -6.86
C ALA A 135 -1.54 -19.61 -5.92
N ARG A 136 -2.20 -18.49 -6.27
CA ARG A 136 -2.37 -17.33 -5.37
C ARG A 136 -3.11 -17.74 -4.08
N ALA A 137 -4.20 -18.51 -4.18
CA ALA A 137 -4.96 -18.96 -3.02
C ALA A 137 -4.15 -19.89 -2.09
N ALA A 138 -3.30 -20.75 -2.67
CA ALA A 138 -2.38 -21.62 -1.94
C ALA A 138 -1.10 -20.92 -1.46
N LYS A 139 -0.86 -19.65 -1.87
CA LYS A 139 0.43 -18.93 -1.72
C LYS A 139 1.62 -19.66 -2.35
N ASP A 140 1.37 -20.45 -3.39
CA ASP A 140 2.39 -21.11 -4.21
C ASP A 140 2.93 -20.10 -5.23
N TRP A 141 3.83 -19.24 -4.75
CA TRP A 141 4.39 -18.15 -5.55
C TRP A 141 5.18 -18.65 -6.76
N ALA A 142 5.90 -19.77 -6.63
CA ALA A 142 6.68 -20.35 -7.72
C ALA A 142 5.78 -20.79 -8.89
N ARG A 143 4.70 -21.53 -8.61
CA ARG A 143 3.70 -21.92 -9.63
C ARG A 143 2.98 -20.71 -10.20
N MET A 144 2.59 -19.76 -9.36
CA MET A 144 1.93 -18.53 -9.78
C MET A 144 2.79 -17.72 -10.75
N GLN A 145 4.09 -17.58 -10.45
CA GLN A 145 5.05 -16.87 -11.29
C GLN A 145 5.28 -17.59 -12.63
N ALA A 146 5.43 -18.91 -12.63
CA ALA A 146 5.61 -19.69 -13.86
C ALA A 146 4.37 -19.59 -14.77
N ALA A 147 3.17 -19.64 -14.20
CA ALA A 147 1.92 -19.48 -14.93
C ALA A 147 1.72 -18.05 -15.47
N ALA A 148 2.03 -17.03 -14.66
CA ALA A 148 2.03 -15.63 -15.09
C ALA A 148 2.97 -15.41 -16.29
N TRP A 149 4.16 -16.01 -16.28
CA TRP A 149 5.08 -15.93 -17.41
C TRP A 149 4.48 -16.55 -18.69
N ARG A 150 3.94 -17.78 -18.61
CA ARG A 150 3.27 -18.46 -19.74
C ARG A 150 2.03 -17.72 -20.25
N MET A 151 1.34 -16.98 -19.37
CA MET A 151 0.18 -16.16 -19.74
C MET A 151 0.63 -14.91 -20.51
N GLY A 152 1.63 -14.18 -20.00
CA GLY A 152 2.10 -12.92 -20.58
C GLY A 152 2.90 -13.09 -21.88
N SER A 153 3.73 -14.14 -21.97
CA SER A 153 4.55 -14.41 -23.17
C SER A 153 3.76 -14.90 -24.38
N ARG A 154 2.46 -15.21 -24.23
CA ARG A 154 1.60 -15.77 -25.29
C ARG A 154 1.18 -14.76 -26.37
N GLY A 155 1.38 -13.46 -26.15
CA GLY A 155 0.89 -12.41 -27.06
C GLY A 155 -0.65 -12.33 -27.08
N ALA A 156 -1.27 -12.51 -25.92
CA ALA A 156 -2.72 -12.71 -25.73
C ALA A 156 -3.58 -11.42 -25.72
N GLY A 157 -3.01 -10.29 -26.17
CA GLY A 157 -3.60 -8.96 -26.09
C GLY A 157 -3.32 -8.24 -24.75
N PRO A 158 -3.50 -6.91 -24.70
CA PRO A 158 -3.03 -6.07 -23.60
C PRO A 158 -3.61 -6.45 -22.24
N GLU A 159 -4.91 -6.77 -22.18
CA GLU A 159 -5.58 -7.14 -20.92
C GLU A 159 -5.01 -8.41 -20.27
N ALA A 160 -4.72 -9.43 -21.08
CA ALA A 160 -4.14 -10.67 -20.59
C ALA A 160 -2.68 -10.46 -20.14
N THR A 161 -1.89 -9.70 -20.91
CA THR A 161 -0.51 -9.38 -20.53
C THR A 161 -0.46 -8.49 -19.28
N ARG A 162 -1.42 -7.57 -19.10
CA ARG A 162 -1.57 -6.71 -17.91
C ARG A 162 -1.93 -7.52 -16.66
N ALA A 163 -2.85 -8.48 -16.77
CA ALA A 163 -3.17 -9.41 -15.68
C ALA A 163 -1.97 -10.30 -15.32
N ALA A 164 -1.25 -10.82 -16.33
CA ALA A 164 -0.04 -11.60 -16.17
C ALA A 164 1.09 -10.81 -15.49
N LEU A 165 1.31 -9.56 -15.91
CA LEU A 165 2.27 -8.63 -15.29
C LEU A 165 2.02 -8.53 -13.79
N PHE A 166 0.83 -8.11 -13.36
CA PHE A 166 0.60 -7.86 -11.93
C PHE A 166 0.60 -9.14 -11.08
N ALA A 167 0.15 -10.27 -11.62
CA ALA A 167 0.30 -11.58 -10.96
C ALA A 167 1.78 -11.99 -10.83
N GLY A 168 2.59 -11.80 -11.87
CA GLY A 168 4.02 -12.08 -11.87
C GLY A 168 4.80 -11.19 -10.91
N LEU A 169 4.47 -9.89 -10.86
CA LEU A 169 5.06 -8.92 -9.92
C LEU A 169 4.76 -9.28 -8.46
N GLU A 170 3.54 -9.70 -8.15
CA GLU A 170 3.15 -10.16 -6.81
C GLU A 170 3.97 -11.39 -6.38
N ALA A 171 3.99 -12.42 -7.22
CA ALA A 171 4.68 -13.68 -6.94
C ALA A 171 6.21 -13.53 -6.87
N ALA A 172 6.82 -12.75 -7.77
CA ALA A 172 8.26 -12.51 -7.78
C ALA A 172 8.71 -11.69 -6.55
N LYS A 173 7.94 -10.66 -6.15
CA LYS A 173 8.21 -9.90 -4.91
C LYS A 173 8.12 -10.77 -3.66
N ALA A 174 7.13 -11.66 -3.58
CA ALA A 174 6.97 -12.57 -2.45
C ALA A 174 8.17 -13.52 -2.27
N GLN A 175 8.84 -13.88 -3.36
CA GLN A 175 10.04 -14.72 -3.38
C GLN A 175 11.36 -13.92 -3.34
N LYS A 176 11.30 -12.58 -3.36
CA LYS A 176 12.46 -11.68 -3.55
C LYS A 176 13.23 -11.91 -4.87
N ASP A 177 12.56 -12.45 -5.90
CA ASP A 177 13.12 -12.61 -7.26
C ASP A 177 13.08 -11.27 -8.00
N TRP A 178 14.10 -10.42 -7.77
CA TRP A 178 14.19 -9.08 -8.37
C TRP A 178 14.39 -9.13 -9.89
N GLU A 179 15.18 -10.09 -10.41
CA GLU A 179 15.30 -10.31 -11.86
C GLU A 179 14.00 -10.82 -12.47
N GLY A 180 13.21 -11.61 -11.73
CA GLY A 180 11.81 -11.90 -12.05
C GLY A 180 10.97 -10.65 -12.20
N VAL A 181 11.00 -9.75 -11.21
CA VAL A 181 10.27 -8.48 -11.27
C VAL A 181 10.66 -7.65 -12.51
N ILE A 182 11.96 -7.50 -12.79
CA ILE A 182 12.45 -6.76 -13.98
C ILE A 182 11.94 -7.42 -15.27
N ARG A 183 12.06 -8.75 -15.37
CA ARG A 183 11.61 -9.55 -16.51
C ARG A 183 10.08 -9.47 -16.73
N PHE A 184 9.28 -9.38 -15.68
CA PHE A 184 7.84 -9.11 -15.81
C PHE A 184 7.56 -7.69 -16.28
N CYS A 185 8.27 -6.68 -15.76
CA CYS A 185 8.13 -5.30 -16.21
C CYS A 185 8.42 -5.11 -17.70
N GLN A 186 9.26 -5.95 -18.32
CA GLN A 186 9.55 -5.94 -19.76
C GLN A 186 8.40 -6.43 -20.66
N LEU A 187 7.37 -7.10 -20.11
CA LEU A 187 6.22 -7.60 -20.90
C LEU A 187 5.27 -6.48 -21.40
N VAL A 188 5.31 -5.30 -20.78
CA VAL A 188 4.38 -4.20 -21.03
C VAL A 188 5.16 -2.89 -21.05
N ARG A 189 4.94 -2.03 -22.05
CA ARG A 189 5.52 -0.68 -22.05
C ARG A 189 4.74 0.16 -21.02
N PRO A 190 5.38 0.98 -20.18
CA PRO A 190 4.66 1.74 -19.15
C PRO A 190 3.58 2.67 -19.72
N ALA A 191 3.77 3.18 -20.94
CA ALA A 191 2.79 3.98 -21.67
C ALA A 191 1.45 3.25 -21.95
N ASP A 192 1.46 1.90 -21.99
CA ASP A 192 0.27 1.07 -22.20
C ASP A 192 -0.52 0.80 -20.90
N LEU A 193 -0.01 1.23 -19.74
CA LEU A 193 -0.67 1.12 -18.42
C LEU A 193 -1.40 2.42 -18.06
N ASP A 194 -2.50 2.34 -17.30
CA ASP A 194 -3.22 3.55 -16.84
C ASP A 194 -2.34 4.37 -15.87
N GLY A 195 -2.21 5.66 -16.17
CA GLY A 195 -1.52 6.66 -15.36
C GLY A 195 -2.38 7.26 -14.25
N ASN A 196 -3.70 7.08 -14.29
CA ASN A 196 -4.63 7.66 -13.33
C ASN A 196 -4.68 6.89 -12.00
N PRO A 197 -4.55 7.55 -10.84
CA PRO A 197 -4.72 6.91 -9.55
C PRO A 197 -6.15 6.41 -9.35
N ARG A 198 -6.31 5.18 -8.85
CA ARG A 198 -7.62 4.55 -8.68
C ARG A 198 -8.17 4.79 -7.27
N LEU A 199 -9.49 4.77 -7.13
CA LEU A 199 -10.18 4.82 -5.84
C LEU A 199 -10.79 3.45 -5.53
N ILE A 200 -10.24 2.75 -4.53
CA ILE A 200 -10.79 1.48 -4.04
C ILE A 200 -11.19 1.66 -2.58
N ASN A 201 -12.46 1.39 -2.25
CA ASN A 201 -13.02 1.54 -0.90
C ASN A 201 -12.71 2.91 -0.26
N GLY A 202 -12.82 3.99 -1.06
CA GLY A 202 -12.52 5.37 -0.65
C GLY A 202 -11.03 5.70 -0.45
N ARG A 203 -10.12 4.73 -0.66
CA ARG A 203 -8.66 4.96 -0.62
C ARG A 203 -8.13 5.21 -2.02
N LYS A 204 -7.36 6.28 -2.17
CA LYS A 204 -6.61 6.57 -3.40
C LYS A 204 -5.37 5.68 -3.43
N ILE A 205 -5.38 4.67 -4.31
CA ILE A 205 -4.22 3.81 -4.56
C ILE A 205 -3.41 4.37 -5.74
N PRO A 206 -2.12 4.00 -5.86
CA PRO A 206 -1.31 4.31 -7.03
C PRO A 206 -1.99 3.89 -8.35
N SER A 207 -1.64 4.57 -9.43
CA SER A 207 -2.02 4.13 -10.78
C SER A 207 -1.29 2.82 -11.15
N GLU A 208 -1.71 2.18 -12.24
CA GLU A 208 -1.05 0.95 -12.70
C GLU A 208 0.37 1.23 -13.18
N ARG A 209 0.56 2.34 -13.89
CA ARG A 209 1.86 2.86 -14.31
C ARG A 209 2.75 3.26 -13.13
N GLU A 210 2.19 3.97 -12.15
CA GLU A 210 2.90 4.31 -10.90
C GLU A 210 3.33 3.04 -10.13
N SER A 211 2.45 2.04 -10.04
CA SER A 211 2.75 0.73 -9.42
C SER A 211 3.84 -0.05 -10.16
N TRP A 212 3.88 0.05 -11.49
CA TRP A 212 4.93 -0.54 -12.33
C TRP A 212 6.29 0.12 -12.07
N TYR A 213 6.36 1.45 -12.02
CA TYR A 213 7.62 2.15 -11.69
C TYR A 213 8.10 1.79 -10.27
N TYR A 214 7.20 1.74 -9.28
CA TYR A 214 7.55 1.29 -7.93
C TYR A 214 8.07 -0.16 -7.89
N ALA A 215 7.54 -1.05 -8.74
CA ALA A 215 8.03 -2.42 -8.82
C ALA A 215 9.41 -2.50 -9.51
N LEU A 216 9.54 -1.89 -10.69
CA LEU A 216 10.75 -1.95 -11.50
C LEU A 216 11.96 -1.37 -10.77
N LEU A 217 11.85 -0.13 -10.27
CA LEU A 217 12.99 0.58 -9.69
C LEU A 217 13.47 -0.03 -8.37
N LYS A 218 12.56 -0.58 -7.54
CA LYS A 218 12.91 -1.36 -6.34
C LYS A 218 13.73 -2.59 -6.71
N ALA A 219 13.35 -3.27 -7.79
CA ALA A 219 14.04 -4.45 -8.27
C ALA A 219 15.38 -4.12 -8.96
N LEU A 220 15.45 -3.05 -9.76
CA LEU A 220 16.71 -2.59 -10.36
C LEU A 220 17.74 -2.18 -9.30
N LEU A 221 17.32 -1.48 -8.24
CA LEU A 221 18.19 -1.14 -7.11
C LEU A 221 18.68 -2.42 -6.39
N ALA A 222 17.78 -3.35 -6.08
CA ALA A 222 18.11 -4.60 -5.39
C ALA A 222 18.88 -5.62 -6.26
N ALA A 223 18.87 -5.46 -7.59
CA ALA A 223 19.67 -6.22 -8.54
C ALA A 223 20.99 -5.48 -8.92
N HIS A 224 21.33 -4.38 -8.24
CA HIS A 224 22.51 -3.55 -8.49
C HIS A 224 22.59 -2.95 -9.92
N ARG A 225 21.45 -2.84 -10.62
CA ARG A 225 21.32 -2.30 -11.99
C ARG A 225 21.12 -0.79 -11.98
N PHE A 226 22.08 -0.09 -11.37
CA PHE A 226 21.96 1.30 -10.97
C PHE A 226 21.78 2.29 -12.12
N ALA A 227 22.48 2.10 -13.25
CA ALA A 227 22.36 2.97 -14.43
C ALA A 227 20.94 2.94 -15.04
N GLU A 228 20.34 1.76 -15.14
CA GLU A 228 18.95 1.58 -15.56
C GLU A 228 17.99 2.17 -14.53
N CYS A 229 18.25 1.96 -13.24
CA CYS A 229 17.46 2.55 -12.15
C CYS A 229 17.44 4.08 -12.25
N ARG A 230 18.60 4.73 -12.45
CA ARG A 230 18.67 6.20 -12.62
C ARG A 230 17.89 6.70 -13.83
N THR A 231 17.99 5.99 -14.96
CA THR A 231 17.25 6.34 -16.20
C THR A 231 15.74 6.26 -16.00
N TRP A 232 15.23 5.11 -15.52
CA TRP A 232 13.80 4.93 -15.30
C TRP A 232 13.26 5.83 -14.17
N ALA A 233 14.06 6.13 -13.15
CA ALA A 233 13.67 7.01 -12.05
C ALA A 233 13.58 8.47 -12.49
N ALA A 234 14.45 8.92 -13.41
CA ALA A 234 14.34 10.23 -14.03
C ALA A 234 13.04 10.36 -14.85
N GLN A 235 12.71 9.35 -15.67
CA GLN A 235 11.46 9.32 -16.43
C GLN A 235 10.23 9.32 -15.51
N ALA A 236 10.22 8.48 -14.48
CA ALA A 236 9.13 8.43 -13.50
C ALA A 236 8.95 9.76 -12.74
N ALA A 237 10.05 10.46 -12.41
CA ALA A 237 10.00 11.77 -11.77
C ALA A 237 9.48 12.88 -12.70
N GLN A 238 9.76 12.81 -14.00
CA GLN A 238 9.17 13.73 -15.00
C GLN A 238 7.66 13.50 -15.16
N GLU A 239 7.22 12.24 -15.18
CA GLU A 239 5.82 11.88 -15.33
C GLU A 239 4.98 12.12 -14.08
N PHE A 240 5.57 11.88 -12.89
CA PHE A 240 4.92 12.05 -11.59
C PHE A 240 5.69 13.04 -10.70
N PRO A 241 5.80 14.34 -11.07
CA PRO A 241 6.67 15.30 -10.37
C PRO A 241 6.26 15.61 -8.92
N ARG A 242 5.05 15.22 -8.51
CA ARG A 242 4.59 15.30 -7.12
C ARG A 242 4.93 14.04 -6.29
N ARG A 243 5.65 13.08 -6.85
CA ARG A 243 6.14 11.85 -6.20
C ARG A 243 7.65 11.91 -6.05
N LEU A 244 8.10 12.51 -4.95
CA LEU A 244 9.52 12.68 -4.67
C LEU A 244 10.26 11.33 -4.50
N ASP A 245 9.54 10.23 -4.28
CA ASP A 245 10.05 8.86 -4.26
C ASP A 245 10.86 8.47 -5.51
N PHE A 246 10.41 8.89 -6.69
CA PHE A 246 11.14 8.57 -7.93
C PHE A 246 12.44 9.35 -8.03
N ALA A 247 12.43 10.66 -7.72
CA ALA A 247 13.65 11.45 -7.66
C ALA A 247 14.61 10.96 -6.56
N ARG A 248 14.08 10.52 -5.42
CA ARG A 248 14.85 9.86 -4.34
C ARG A 248 15.50 8.57 -4.82
N TRP A 249 14.79 7.70 -5.52
CA TRP A 249 15.34 6.44 -6.03
C TRP A 249 16.42 6.66 -7.11
N ARG A 250 16.34 7.75 -7.86
CA ARG A 250 17.43 8.21 -8.73
C ARG A 250 18.69 8.54 -7.90
N ALA A 251 18.53 9.29 -6.81
CA ALA A 251 19.63 9.68 -5.92
C ALA A 251 20.26 8.48 -5.22
N LEU A 252 19.45 7.58 -4.63
CA LEU A 252 19.93 6.34 -4.02
C LEU A 252 20.74 5.50 -5.02
N ALA A 253 20.26 5.36 -6.26
CA ALA A 253 20.99 4.63 -7.28
C ALA A 253 22.31 5.32 -7.73
N ALA A 254 22.58 6.58 -7.39
CA ALA A 254 23.93 7.15 -7.55
C ALA A 254 24.85 6.74 -6.39
N ILE A 255 24.36 6.83 -5.14
CA ILE A 255 25.10 6.44 -3.93
C ILE A 255 25.57 4.99 -4.05
N GLU A 256 24.64 4.08 -4.34
CA GLU A 256 24.92 2.64 -4.47
C GLU A 256 25.83 2.31 -5.68
N ALA A 257 25.90 3.20 -6.68
CA ALA A 257 26.81 3.07 -7.82
C ALA A 257 28.23 3.60 -7.55
N GLY A 258 28.52 4.07 -6.32
CA GLY A 258 29.81 4.67 -5.97
C GLY A 258 29.94 6.15 -6.32
N ASP A 259 28.82 6.85 -6.58
CA ASP A 259 28.77 8.32 -6.75
C ASP A 259 27.92 8.96 -5.63
N PRO A 260 28.43 8.96 -4.37
CA PRO A 260 27.74 9.59 -3.24
C PRO A 260 27.62 11.11 -3.40
N ALA A 261 28.54 11.77 -4.11
CA ALA A 261 28.51 13.22 -4.31
C ALA A 261 27.27 13.66 -5.13
N THR A 262 27.01 12.99 -6.27
CA THR A 262 25.76 13.21 -7.03
C THR A 262 24.55 12.81 -6.21
N GLY A 263 24.60 11.68 -5.51
CA GLY A 263 23.51 11.23 -4.63
C GLY A 263 23.14 12.24 -3.54
N ARG A 264 24.14 12.82 -2.87
CA ARG A 264 24.00 13.87 -1.85
C ARG A 264 23.34 15.11 -2.43
N ALA A 265 23.88 15.65 -3.53
CA ALA A 265 23.34 16.84 -4.17
C ALA A 265 21.87 16.65 -4.61
N GLU A 266 21.52 15.46 -5.12
CA GLU A 266 20.16 15.11 -5.50
C GLU A 266 19.22 14.99 -4.27
N LEU A 267 19.66 14.39 -3.16
CA LEU A 267 18.90 14.34 -1.90
C LEU A 267 18.74 15.73 -1.28
N GLU A 268 19.81 16.53 -1.19
CA GLU A 268 19.79 17.88 -0.64
C GLU A 268 18.79 18.77 -1.40
N ALA A 269 18.78 18.73 -2.73
CA ALA A 269 17.80 19.41 -3.55
C ALA A 269 16.36 18.98 -3.21
N LEU A 270 16.10 17.69 -2.97
CA LEU A 270 14.78 17.22 -2.54
C LEU A 270 14.38 17.72 -1.14
N THR A 271 15.33 17.94 -0.23
CA THR A 271 15.01 18.49 1.11
C THR A 271 14.48 19.93 1.06
N THR A 272 14.73 20.67 -0.02
CA THR A 272 14.16 22.01 -0.25
C THR A 272 12.69 21.99 -0.72
N GLN A 273 12.18 20.84 -1.15
CA GLN A 273 10.85 20.76 -1.78
C GLN A 273 9.71 20.82 -0.74
N PRO A 274 8.59 21.51 -1.04
CA PRO A 274 7.43 21.52 -0.18
C PRO A 274 6.91 20.10 0.09
N ARG A 275 6.66 19.80 1.37
CA ARG A 275 6.21 18.47 1.84
C ARG A 275 7.23 17.34 1.58
N CYS A 276 8.53 17.65 1.60
CA CYS A 276 9.60 16.65 1.65
C CYS A 276 9.29 15.56 2.70
N PRO A 277 9.18 14.28 2.30
CA PRO A 277 8.93 13.19 3.24
C PRO A 277 10.11 12.94 4.18
N TRP A 278 9.81 12.50 5.41
CA TRP A 278 10.83 12.25 6.45
C TRP A 278 11.96 11.30 6.02
N TYR A 279 11.68 10.35 5.11
CA TYR A 279 12.67 9.37 4.67
C TYR A 279 13.73 9.95 3.72
N VAL A 280 13.50 11.09 3.08
CA VAL A 280 14.53 11.78 2.28
C VAL A 280 15.58 12.40 3.20
N GLU A 281 15.14 13.10 4.25
CA GLU A 281 16.04 13.63 5.30
C GLU A 281 16.73 12.49 6.07
N ALA A 282 16.07 11.33 6.25
CA ALA A 282 16.67 10.15 6.88
C ALA A 282 17.73 9.45 6.01
N ASP A 283 17.58 9.47 4.68
CA ASP A 283 18.60 8.96 3.76
C ASP A 283 19.81 9.90 3.72
N LEU A 284 19.58 11.22 3.68
CA LEU A 284 20.66 12.20 3.75
C LEU A 284 21.40 12.15 5.09
N ALA A 285 20.69 11.94 6.21
CA ALA A 285 21.31 11.72 7.52
C ALA A 285 22.21 10.48 7.56
N ARG A 286 21.82 9.39 6.86
CA ARG A 286 22.66 8.19 6.73
C ARG A 286 23.92 8.47 5.91
N LEU A 287 23.77 9.12 4.74
CA LEU A 287 24.89 9.43 3.87
C LEU A 287 25.93 10.33 4.57
N LEU A 288 25.47 11.37 5.28
CA LEU A 288 26.34 12.24 6.07
C LEU A 288 27.06 11.48 7.21
N HIS A 289 26.43 10.48 7.81
CA HIS A 289 27.07 9.62 8.82
C HIS A 289 28.15 8.73 8.20
N GLU A 290 27.91 8.16 7.00
CA GLU A 290 28.89 7.40 6.22
C GLU A 290 30.08 8.29 5.78
N GLU A 291 29.83 9.57 5.48
CA GLU A 291 30.83 10.61 5.21
C GLU A 291 31.51 11.18 6.49
N ASN A 292 31.15 10.68 7.68
CA ASN A 292 31.62 11.13 9.01
C ASN A 292 31.22 12.56 9.43
N GLU A 293 30.33 13.23 8.69
CA GLU A 293 29.73 14.53 9.04
C GLU A 293 28.67 14.39 10.16
N THR A 294 29.12 13.95 11.33
CA THR A 294 28.27 13.49 12.46
C THR A 294 27.25 14.53 12.94
N ASP A 295 27.63 15.81 13.08
CA ASP A 295 26.70 16.86 13.50
C ASP A 295 25.66 17.19 12.41
N ALA A 296 26.06 17.20 11.14
CA ALA A 296 25.12 17.41 10.03
C ALA A 296 24.14 16.23 9.90
N ALA A 297 24.64 15.00 10.04
CA ALA A 297 23.83 13.79 10.11
C ALA A 297 22.80 13.84 11.25
N TRP A 298 23.23 14.30 12.44
CA TRP A 298 22.34 14.51 13.58
C TRP A 298 21.21 15.49 13.26
N ASP A 299 21.54 16.68 12.76
CA ASP A 299 20.53 17.71 12.45
C ASP A 299 19.51 17.24 11.41
N ARG A 300 19.96 16.52 10.37
CA ARG A 300 19.09 15.90 9.37
C ARG A 300 18.20 14.81 9.98
N ALA A 301 18.74 13.98 10.87
CA ALA A 301 17.97 12.95 11.57
C ALA A 301 16.90 13.55 12.50
N ILE A 302 17.21 14.63 13.21
CA ILE A 302 16.23 15.34 14.07
C ILE A 302 15.11 15.98 13.23
N ARG A 303 15.43 16.59 12.08
CA ARG A 303 14.41 17.08 11.12
C ARG A 303 13.50 15.95 10.66
N ALA A 304 14.08 14.82 10.26
CA ALA A 304 13.34 13.63 9.87
C ALA A 304 12.44 13.09 11.00
N MET A 305 12.88 13.12 12.26
CA MET A 305 12.06 12.72 13.41
C MET A 305 10.85 13.64 13.65
N ARG A 306 11.01 14.96 13.50
CA ARG A 306 9.91 15.95 13.63
C ARG A 306 8.86 15.88 12.53
N SER A 307 9.22 15.44 11.33
CA SER A 307 8.31 15.33 10.17
C SER A 307 7.19 14.29 10.39
N GLN A 308 6.08 14.40 9.67
CA GLN A 308 4.96 13.46 9.79
C GLN A 308 5.37 12.02 9.45
N GLY A 309 4.90 11.04 10.24
CA GLY A 309 5.12 9.61 10.03
C GLY A 309 4.94 8.80 11.31
N GLU A 310 4.63 7.52 11.21
CA GLU A 310 4.54 6.64 12.39
C GLU A 310 5.93 6.43 13.02
N THR A 311 6.03 6.52 14.35
CA THR A 311 7.30 6.32 15.08
C THR A 311 7.98 5.00 14.73
N LYS A 312 7.20 3.93 14.55
CA LYS A 312 7.74 2.61 14.19
C LYS A 312 8.33 2.53 12.77
N ALA A 313 7.81 3.32 11.83
CA ALA A 313 8.38 3.41 10.49
C ALA A 313 9.78 4.08 10.52
N LYS A 314 10.08 4.86 11.57
CA LYS A 314 11.37 5.54 11.78
C LYS A 314 12.35 4.73 12.65
N VAL A 315 12.11 3.45 12.91
CA VAL A 315 12.88 2.70 13.93
C VAL A 315 14.38 2.56 13.64
N ASN A 316 14.81 2.54 12.37
CA ASN A 316 16.25 2.55 12.05
C ASN A 316 16.83 3.96 12.12
N LEU A 317 16.06 5.01 11.85
CA LEU A 317 16.47 6.40 12.09
C LEU A 317 16.66 6.68 13.60
N ILE A 318 15.79 6.14 14.45
CA ILE A 318 15.97 6.18 15.92
C ILE A 318 17.25 5.40 16.31
N GLY A 319 17.52 4.26 15.66
CA GLY A 319 18.77 3.53 15.85
C GLY A 319 20.02 4.32 15.41
N LEU A 320 19.95 5.02 14.28
CA LEU A 320 21.01 5.91 13.79
C LEU A 320 21.24 7.08 14.76
N LEU A 321 20.18 7.67 15.33
CA LEU A 321 20.30 8.69 16.38
C LEU A 321 21.02 8.16 17.64
N ALA A 322 20.87 6.88 17.99
CA ALA A 322 21.63 6.30 19.09
C ALA A 322 23.15 6.23 18.79
N VAL A 323 23.52 5.85 17.56
CA VAL A 323 24.92 5.83 17.09
C VAL A 323 25.50 7.23 17.01
N LEU A 324 24.77 8.18 16.39
CA LEU A 324 25.20 9.57 16.28
C LEU A 324 25.34 10.25 17.66
N ALA A 325 24.46 9.95 18.61
CA ALA A 325 24.59 10.45 19.98
C ALA A 325 25.85 9.93 20.67
N GLU A 326 26.21 8.66 20.49
CA GLU A 326 27.47 8.09 21.00
C GLU A 326 28.69 8.79 20.38
N GLN A 327 28.70 8.97 19.05
CA GLN A 327 29.79 9.68 18.36
C GLN A 327 29.95 11.13 18.84
N ARG A 328 28.84 11.79 19.18
CA ARG A 328 28.80 13.14 19.79
C ARG A 328 29.03 13.14 21.31
N GLN A 329 29.47 12.01 21.88
CA GLN A 329 29.75 11.80 23.31
C GLN A 329 28.54 12.06 24.24
N ASN A 330 27.31 12.12 23.70
CA ASN A 330 26.09 12.30 24.47
C ASN A 330 25.51 10.93 24.88
N ALA A 331 26.08 10.36 25.94
CA ALA A 331 25.70 9.06 26.48
C ALA A 331 24.22 8.97 26.89
N GLU A 332 23.60 10.07 27.32
CA GLU A 332 22.19 10.10 27.73
C GLU A 332 21.26 9.99 26.51
N ALA A 333 21.52 10.79 25.46
CA ALA A 333 20.79 10.67 24.21
C ALA A 333 21.02 9.30 23.54
N ALA A 334 22.24 8.74 23.61
CA ALA A 334 22.53 7.42 23.04
C ALA A 334 21.67 6.34 23.71
N ARG A 335 21.60 6.34 25.04
CA ARG A 335 20.75 5.43 25.83
C ARG A 335 19.26 5.56 25.51
N ASP A 336 18.72 6.78 25.51
CA ASP A 336 17.29 7.01 25.25
C ASP A 336 16.87 6.45 23.87
N HIS A 337 17.61 6.81 22.82
CA HIS A 337 17.31 6.36 21.46
C HIS A 337 17.51 4.85 21.30
N LEU A 338 18.54 4.27 21.92
CA LEU A 338 18.76 2.82 21.91
C LEU A 338 17.58 2.08 22.56
N VAL A 339 17.14 2.52 23.74
CA VAL A 339 16.01 1.93 24.47
C VAL A 339 14.73 2.02 23.65
N LEU A 340 14.41 3.18 23.05
CA LEU A 340 13.24 3.30 22.19
C LEU A 340 13.33 2.40 20.95
N ALA A 341 14.51 2.30 20.31
CA ALA A 341 14.73 1.46 19.15
C ALA A 341 14.56 -0.04 19.46
N VAL A 342 14.96 -0.49 20.65
CA VAL A 342 14.76 -1.87 21.13
C VAL A 342 13.29 -2.12 21.48
N VAL A 343 12.66 -1.22 22.24
CA VAL A 343 11.24 -1.35 22.64
C VAL A 343 10.30 -1.39 21.44
N ILE A 344 10.56 -0.62 20.38
CA ILE A 344 9.78 -0.72 19.13
C ILE A 344 9.99 -2.07 18.46
N ARG A 345 11.24 -2.53 18.32
CA ARG A 345 11.56 -3.79 17.64
C ARG A 345 10.98 -5.01 18.36
N GLN A 346 11.07 -5.08 19.68
CA GLN A 346 10.44 -6.14 20.46
C GLN A 346 8.91 -6.17 20.32
N ARG A 347 8.26 -5.00 20.22
CA ARG A 347 6.79 -4.91 20.08
C ARG A 347 6.27 -5.31 18.69
N GLU A 348 7.11 -5.24 17.67
CA GLU A 348 6.76 -5.58 16.28
C GLU A 348 7.41 -6.90 15.82
N ASP A 349 8.07 -7.64 16.72
CA ASP A 349 8.82 -8.87 16.48
C ASP A 349 9.93 -8.74 15.40
N TRP A 350 10.73 -7.68 15.51
CA TRP A 350 11.81 -7.36 14.57
C TRP A 350 13.19 -7.61 15.19
N GLY A 351 14.09 -8.21 14.40
CA GLY A 351 15.48 -8.46 14.80
C GLY A 351 16.29 -7.18 15.03
N LEU A 352 17.29 -7.26 15.93
CA LEU A 352 18.21 -6.17 16.24
C LEU A 352 19.36 -6.10 15.22
N PRO A 353 19.60 -4.93 14.56
CA PRO A 353 20.78 -4.72 13.73
C PRO A 353 22.08 -4.78 14.54
N ALA A 354 23.17 -5.24 13.93
CA ALA A 354 24.48 -5.41 14.58
C ALA A 354 24.99 -4.12 15.28
N ALA A 355 24.76 -2.95 14.68
CA ALA A 355 25.13 -1.66 15.28
C ALA A 355 24.41 -1.39 16.63
N LEU A 356 23.15 -1.84 16.77
CA LEU A 356 22.43 -1.72 18.04
C LEU A 356 22.89 -2.77 19.05
N THR A 357 23.20 -3.99 18.60
CA THR A 357 23.80 -5.03 19.45
C THR A 357 25.13 -4.56 20.05
N ALA A 358 26.01 -3.95 19.23
CA ALA A 358 27.27 -3.35 19.67
C ALA A 358 27.06 -2.18 20.65
N LEU A 359 26.03 -1.36 20.45
CA LEU A 359 25.65 -0.31 21.40
C LEU A 359 25.15 -0.87 22.73
N ILE A 360 24.36 -1.95 22.75
CA ILE A 360 23.84 -2.57 23.99
C ILE A 360 24.96 -3.04 24.91
N HIS A 361 26.07 -3.55 24.37
CA HIS A 361 27.24 -3.94 25.18
C HIS A 361 27.93 -2.75 25.87
N ARG A 362 27.85 -1.55 25.29
CA ARG A 362 28.45 -0.31 25.83
C ARG A 362 27.47 0.49 26.69
N TYR A 363 26.19 0.39 26.37
CA TYR A 363 25.06 1.00 27.08
C TYR A 363 24.05 -0.09 27.46
N PRO A 364 24.28 -0.82 28.57
CA PRO A 364 23.35 -1.83 29.06
C PRO A 364 21.94 -1.28 29.20
N LEU A 365 20.96 -2.05 28.74
CA LEU A 365 19.55 -1.67 28.77
C LEU A 365 19.00 -1.73 30.20
N PRO A 366 18.01 -0.88 30.55
CA PRO A 366 17.28 -1.02 31.81
C PRO A 366 16.55 -2.36 31.87
N ASP A 367 16.58 -3.01 33.04
CA ASP A 367 15.77 -4.18 33.36
C ASP A 367 14.88 -3.86 34.59
N PRO A 368 13.54 -3.85 34.46
CA PRO A 368 12.77 -4.07 33.24
C PRO A 368 12.88 -2.90 32.23
N LEU A 369 12.71 -3.21 30.95
CA LEU A 369 12.62 -2.20 29.90
C LEU A 369 11.39 -1.28 30.11
N PRO A 370 11.52 0.04 29.89
CA PRO A 370 10.41 0.97 30.06
C PRO A 370 9.32 0.76 29.00
N ALA A 371 8.07 1.00 29.38
CA ALA A 371 6.95 0.98 28.45
C ALA A 371 7.13 2.01 27.31
N PHE A 372 6.65 1.68 26.11
CA PHE A 372 6.80 2.50 24.90
C PHE A 372 6.48 4.01 25.08
N PRO A 373 5.41 4.43 25.79
CA PRO A 373 5.14 5.86 25.99
C PRO A 373 6.24 6.58 26.77
N ALA A 374 6.86 5.91 27.75
CA ALA A 374 7.96 6.48 28.53
C ALA A 374 9.26 6.56 27.71
N ALA A 375 9.61 5.50 26.99
CA ALA A 375 10.76 5.50 26.07
C ALA A 375 10.63 6.58 24.97
N LEU A 376 9.43 6.75 24.41
CA LEU A 376 9.14 7.79 23.43
C LEU A 376 9.28 9.19 24.03
N GLN A 377 8.77 9.39 25.25
CA GLN A 377 8.86 10.68 25.94
C GLN A 377 10.29 11.05 26.32
N ALA A 378 11.14 10.07 26.65
CA ALA A 378 12.57 10.26 26.87
C ALA A 378 13.27 10.77 25.60
N CYS A 379 13.01 10.17 24.43
CA CYS A 379 13.62 10.65 23.18
C CYS A 379 13.16 12.05 22.75
N ARG A 380 11.89 12.41 22.99
CA ARG A 380 11.31 13.70 22.54
C ARG A 380 12.08 14.94 22.97
N ARG A 381 12.70 14.92 24.15
CA ARG A 381 13.52 16.04 24.66
C ARG A 381 14.68 16.37 23.73
N TRP A 382 15.32 15.35 23.14
CA TRP A 382 16.41 15.51 22.17
C TRP A 382 15.92 15.97 20.81
N TRP A 383 14.67 15.65 20.46
CA TRP A 383 14.03 16.14 19.23
C TRP A 383 13.56 17.58 19.36
N GLY A 384 13.68 18.23 20.52
CA GLY A 384 13.12 19.56 20.78
C GLY A 384 11.59 19.60 20.70
N GLU A 385 10.92 18.46 20.90
CA GLU A 385 9.48 18.42 21.14
C GLU A 385 9.24 18.74 22.62
N ALA A 386 8.49 19.81 22.91
CA ALA A 386 8.22 20.22 24.28
C ALA A 386 7.55 19.08 25.08
N PRO A 387 7.97 18.79 26.33
CA PRO A 387 7.31 17.80 27.16
C PRO A 387 5.87 18.25 27.46
N GLY A 388 4.89 17.53 26.90
CA GLY A 388 3.48 17.95 26.91
C GLY A 388 2.91 18.29 25.53
N ALA A 389 3.73 18.33 24.47
CA ALA A 389 3.25 18.16 23.11
C ALA A 389 2.62 16.76 23.01
N ALA A 390 1.29 16.69 23.15
CA ALA A 390 0.54 15.45 23.15
C ALA A 390 0.93 14.62 21.93
N ALA A 391 1.09 13.31 22.13
CA ALA A 391 1.41 12.41 21.03
C ALA A 391 0.43 12.67 19.88
N PRO A 392 0.90 12.83 18.62
CA PRO A 392 0.01 13.12 17.50
C PRO A 392 -1.07 12.05 17.48
N ALA A 393 -2.32 12.50 17.63
CA ALA A 393 -3.43 11.62 17.91
C ALA A 393 -3.48 10.51 16.87
N ALA A 394 -3.45 9.25 17.32
CA ALA A 394 -3.42 8.08 16.46
C ALA A 394 -4.48 8.19 15.36
N ALA A 395 -4.02 8.48 14.14
CA ALA A 395 -4.81 8.73 12.95
C ALA A 395 -6.17 9.42 13.19
N THR A 396 -6.18 10.66 13.72
CA THR A 396 -7.27 11.56 13.34
C THR A 396 -7.21 11.74 11.83
N ASN A 397 -8.19 11.17 11.14
CA ASN A 397 -8.34 11.28 9.69
C ASN A 397 -8.20 12.74 9.24
N PRO A 398 -7.71 13.01 8.02
CA PRO A 398 -7.93 14.29 7.38
C PRO A 398 -9.43 14.40 7.05
N ALA A 399 -10.21 14.78 8.06
CA ALA A 399 -11.49 15.44 7.83
C ALA A 399 -11.18 16.75 7.09
N GLY A 400 -12.01 17.08 6.10
CA GLY A 400 -12.06 18.43 5.58
C GLY A 400 -12.50 19.43 6.66
N PRO A 401 -12.62 20.72 6.33
CA PRO A 401 -13.06 21.75 7.28
C PRO A 401 -14.30 21.29 8.06
N GLU A 402 -14.25 21.36 9.39
CA GLU A 402 -15.31 20.89 10.28
C GLU A 402 -16.63 21.59 9.94
N THR A 403 -17.52 20.89 9.25
CA THR A 403 -18.84 21.42 8.91
C THR A 403 -19.72 21.30 10.14
N VAL A 404 -19.92 22.44 10.82
CA VAL A 404 -20.88 22.57 11.93
C VAL A 404 -22.28 22.40 11.36
N LEU A 405 -23.01 21.41 11.87
CA LEU A 405 -24.38 21.10 11.48
C LEU A 405 -25.39 21.88 12.34
N ALA A 406 -25.10 22.03 13.63
CA ALA A 406 -25.88 22.83 14.57
C ALA A 406 -25.03 23.19 15.81
N GLN A 407 -25.40 24.26 16.49
CA GLN A 407 -24.79 24.70 17.75
C GLN A 407 -25.79 24.55 18.90
N ASP A 408 -25.28 24.53 20.13
CA ASP A 408 -26.04 24.43 21.39
C ASP A 408 -27.16 23.36 21.41
N CYS A 409 -26.92 22.23 20.77
CA CYS A 409 -27.83 21.08 20.77
C CYS A 409 -27.87 20.46 22.17
N GLN A 410 -29.06 20.23 22.72
CA GLN A 410 -29.22 19.53 23.99
C GLN A 410 -29.41 18.03 23.76
N GLY A 411 -28.85 17.19 24.62
CA GLY A 411 -29.08 15.75 24.59
C GLY A 411 -28.62 15.00 25.84
N THR A 412 -29.03 13.74 25.95
CA THR A 412 -28.74 12.86 27.09
C THR A 412 -27.64 11.87 26.74
N LEU A 413 -26.62 11.76 27.59
CA LEU A 413 -25.49 10.87 27.43
C LEU A 413 -25.88 9.40 27.71
N ILE A 414 -25.70 8.56 26.69
CA ILE A 414 -25.74 7.10 26.74
C ILE A 414 -24.28 6.63 26.80
N LEU A 415 -23.80 6.37 28.01
CA LEU A 415 -22.49 5.77 28.28
C LEU A 415 -22.69 4.35 28.82
N ARG A 416 -21.84 3.39 28.44
CA ARG A 416 -21.92 2.00 28.94
C ARG A 416 -21.33 1.86 30.33
N ASP A 417 -20.19 2.50 30.54
CA ASP A 417 -19.43 2.56 31.78
C ASP A 417 -18.53 3.82 31.76
N PRO A 418 -18.11 4.38 32.91
CA PRO A 418 -17.33 5.62 32.94
C PRO A 418 -15.92 5.55 32.32
N THR A 419 -15.39 4.34 32.06
CA THR A 419 -14.05 4.12 31.49
C THR A 419 -14.07 3.86 29.99
N ALA A 420 -15.25 3.65 29.40
CA ALA A 420 -15.44 3.45 27.97
C ALA A 420 -14.81 4.59 27.15
N PRO A 421 -14.08 4.31 26.05
CA PRO A 421 -13.39 5.35 25.28
C PRO A 421 -14.34 6.29 24.51
N PHE A 422 -15.60 5.89 24.32
CA PHE A 422 -16.63 6.68 23.66
C PHE A 422 -18.02 6.40 24.26
N GLY A 423 -18.94 7.32 24.03
CA GLY A 423 -20.37 7.17 24.30
C GLY A 423 -21.20 7.66 23.12
N PHE A 424 -22.50 7.76 23.35
CA PHE A 424 -23.46 8.34 22.41
C PHE A 424 -24.33 9.37 23.11
N ILE A 425 -24.77 10.41 22.42
CA ILE A 425 -25.76 11.37 22.92
C ILE A 425 -27.05 11.15 22.14
N ARG A 426 -28.16 10.93 22.85
CA ARG A 426 -29.50 10.96 22.27
C ARG A 426 -30.02 12.39 22.37
N SER A 427 -30.30 13.01 21.23
CA SER A 427 -30.78 14.39 21.14
C SER A 427 -32.02 14.42 20.24
N PRO A 428 -33.08 15.20 20.56
CA PRO A 428 -34.24 15.35 19.68
C PRO A 428 -33.89 16.08 18.36
N SER A 429 -32.75 16.76 18.29
CA SER A 429 -32.28 17.48 17.10
C SER A 429 -31.76 16.56 15.99
N PHE A 430 -31.64 15.24 16.22
CA PHE A 430 -31.10 14.28 15.26
C PHE A 430 -31.86 12.95 15.31
N GLU A 431 -32.17 12.36 14.16
CA GLU A 431 -32.87 11.05 14.05
C GLU A 431 -32.06 9.85 14.58
N GLY A 432 -30.80 10.07 14.99
CA GLY A 432 -29.91 9.02 15.47
C GLY A 432 -28.97 9.49 16.56
N ASN A 433 -28.40 8.51 17.27
CA ASN A 433 -27.38 8.74 18.29
C ASN A 433 -26.16 9.51 17.74
N VAL A 434 -25.87 10.65 18.35
CA VAL A 434 -24.68 11.47 18.10
C VAL A 434 -23.47 10.81 18.77
N PHE A 435 -22.35 10.68 18.07
CA PHE A 435 -21.12 10.10 18.62
C PHE A 435 -20.36 11.08 19.51
N VAL A 436 -19.81 10.62 20.63
CA VAL A 436 -18.96 11.43 21.52
C VAL A 436 -17.78 10.60 22.04
N LEU A 437 -16.59 11.20 22.11
CA LEU A 437 -15.44 10.59 22.79
C LEU A 437 -15.48 10.95 24.27
N THR A 438 -15.20 9.99 25.16
CA THR A 438 -15.28 10.22 26.61
C THR A 438 -14.26 11.23 27.11
N ARG A 439 -13.14 11.39 26.40
CA ARG A 439 -12.15 12.47 26.65
C ARG A 439 -12.69 13.88 26.35
N ASP A 440 -13.66 13.99 25.43
CA ASP A 440 -14.29 15.26 25.04
C ASP A 440 -15.45 15.63 26.01
N LEU A 441 -15.79 14.74 26.96
CA LEU A 441 -16.77 15.00 28.02
C LEU A 441 -16.11 15.64 29.26
N PRO A 442 -16.72 16.68 29.86
CA PRO A 442 -16.38 17.17 31.19
C PRO A 442 -16.41 16.03 32.22
N ALA A 443 -15.51 16.04 33.21
CA ALA A 443 -15.37 14.95 34.17
C ALA A 443 -16.68 14.65 34.92
N ASP A 444 -17.33 15.70 35.41
CA ASP A 444 -18.59 15.69 36.17
C ASP A 444 -19.79 15.18 35.35
N CYS A 445 -19.61 14.98 34.04
CA CYS A 445 -20.61 14.56 33.08
C CYS A 445 -20.43 13.12 32.57
N ARG A 446 -19.40 12.38 33.03
CA ARG A 446 -19.06 11.02 32.53
C ARG A 446 -19.93 9.92 33.15
N GLN A 447 -21.23 10.16 33.21
CA GLN A 447 -22.21 9.23 33.76
C GLN A 447 -23.40 9.05 32.82
N HIS A 448 -23.95 7.84 32.78
CA HIS A 448 -25.15 7.55 31.99
C HIS A 448 -26.30 8.44 32.46
N GLY A 449 -27.04 9.05 31.53
CA GLY A 449 -28.14 9.96 31.84
C GLY A 449 -27.75 11.43 31.99
N ALA A 450 -26.46 11.80 31.94
CA ALA A 450 -26.04 13.20 32.02
C ALA A 450 -26.62 14.04 30.87
N ILE A 451 -27.14 15.24 31.18
CA ILE A 451 -27.75 16.15 30.20
C ILE A 451 -26.73 17.21 29.77
N LEU A 452 -26.46 17.27 28.47
CA LEU A 452 -25.35 18.01 27.88
C LEU A 452 -25.83 18.94 26.77
N ILE A 453 -25.13 20.08 26.63
CA ILE A 453 -25.20 20.97 25.48
C ILE A 453 -23.93 20.74 24.64
N PHE A 454 -24.07 20.61 23.33
CA PHE A 454 -22.94 20.34 22.43
C PHE A 454 -23.08 21.04 21.07
N THR A 455 -21.95 21.24 20.39
CA THR A 455 -21.90 21.57 18.96
C THR A 455 -21.92 20.28 18.16
N ALA A 456 -22.82 20.18 17.19
CA ALA A 456 -22.92 19.05 16.28
C ALA A 456 -22.05 19.30 15.04
N VAL A 457 -21.11 18.41 14.74
CA VAL A 457 -20.28 18.44 13.52
C VAL A 457 -20.48 17.19 12.68
N ARG A 458 -20.35 17.34 11.36
CA ARG A 458 -20.40 16.22 10.41
C ARG A 458 -19.23 15.26 10.64
N SER A 459 -19.53 13.97 10.64
CA SER A 459 -18.58 12.88 10.86
C SER A 459 -18.94 11.68 9.98
N PHE A 460 -18.11 10.64 9.99
CA PHE A 460 -18.33 9.45 9.16
C PHE A 460 -18.16 8.16 9.97
N ASP A 461 -19.23 7.36 10.04
CA ASP A 461 -19.20 6.05 10.69
C ASP A 461 -18.62 5.02 9.69
N ARG A 462 -17.32 4.75 9.83
CA ARG A 462 -16.61 3.74 9.02
C ARG A 462 -17.18 2.32 9.15
N LYS A 463 -17.82 1.98 10.28
CA LYS A 463 -18.37 0.62 10.51
C LYS A 463 -19.73 0.45 9.83
N LYS A 464 -20.49 1.54 9.66
CA LYS A 464 -21.79 1.55 8.99
C LYS A 464 -21.78 2.19 7.59
N ASN A 465 -20.60 2.61 7.11
CA ASN A 465 -20.36 3.26 5.82
C ASN A 465 -21.36 4.41 5.51
N ARG A 466 -21.64 5.25 6.50
CA ARG A 466 -22.62 6.33 6.40
C ARG A 466 -22.14 7.59 7.11
N GLU A 467 -22.69 8.72 6.70
CA GLU A 467 -22.50 9.97 7.44
C GLU A 467 -23.17 9.86 8.82
N GLY A 468 -22.55 10.50 9.81
CA GLY A 468 -23.01 10.51 11.18
C GLY A 468 -22.71 11.86 11.82
N VAL A 469 -23.26 12.10 13.00
CA VAL A 469 -23.04 13.34 13.75
C VAL A 469 -22.11 13.06 14.91
N ARG A 470 -21.12 13.94 15.12
CA ARG A 470 -20.25 13.93 16.31
C ARG A 470 -20.52 15.18 17.15
N ALA A 471 -20.51 15.01 18.47
CA ALA A 471 -20.53 16.12 19.42
C ALA A 471 -19.11 16.65 19.67
N THR A 472 -18.96 17.97 19.66
CA THR A 472 -17.79 18.72 20.10
C THR A 472 -18.23 19.89 20.98
N ARG A 473 -17.30 20.58 21.68
CA ARG A 473 -17.59 21.72 22.57
C ARG A 473 -18.72 21.42 23.57
N ILE A 474 -18.52 20.40 24.38
CA ILE A 474 -19.56 19.82 25.25
C ILE A 474 -19.52 20.46 26.63
N ARG A 475 -20.69 20.88 27.14
CA ARG A 475 -20.87 21.51 28.46
C ARG A 475 -22.12 20.96 29.17
N PRO A 476 -22.16 20.88 30.52
CA PRO A 476 -23.37 20.50 31.24
C PRO A 476 -24.49 21.53 31.04
N VAL A 477 -25.75 21.07 31.02
CA VAL A 477 -26.90 21.95 31.22
C VAL A 477 -26.87 22.49 32.65
N GLY A 478 -26.52 23.77 32.81
CA GLY A 478 -26.41 24.44 34.12
C GLY A 478 -25.11 25.23 34.32
N ALA A 479 -24.07 25.02 33.50
CA ALA A 479 -22.89 25.89 33.52
C ALA A 479 -23.18 27.22 32.80
N ALA A 480 -23.15 28.32 33.57
CA ALA A 480 -23.18 29.68 33.02
C ALA A 480 -21.99 29.89 32.06
N PRO A 481 -22.15 30.70 30.99
CA PRO A 481 -21.04 31.00 30.10
C PRO A 481 -19.94 31.76 30.86
N ALA A 482 -18.70 31.27 30.79
CA ALA A 482 -17.56 31.97 31.35
C ALA A 482 -17.33 33.28 30.56
N THR A 483 -17.58 34.41 31.21
CA THR A 483 -17.32 35.74 30.65
C THR A 483 -15.85 35.87 30.28
N GLN A 484 -15.55 36.33 29.07
CA GLN A 484 -14.20 36.77 28.72
C GLN A 484 -13.86 38.00 29.57
N ILE A 485 -12.78 37.90 30.34
CA ILE A 485 -12.05 39.04 30.88
C ILE A 485 -10.79 39.15 30.03
N GLY A 486 -10.51 40.36 29.54
CA GLY A 486 -9.52 40.64 28.48
C GLY A 486 -8.08 40.73 28.94
#